data_AF-A0ABD5SZT6-F1
#
_entry.id   AF-A0ABD5SZT6-F1
#
_cell.length_a   1.000
_cell.length_b   1.000
_cell.length_c   1.000
_cell.angle_alpha   90.00
_cell.angle_beta   90.00
_cell.angle_gamma   90.00
#
_symmetry.space_group_name_H-M   'P 1'
#
loop_
_entity.id
_entity.type
_entity.pdbx_description
1 polymer ?
#
loop_
_entity_poly.entity_id
_entity_poly.type
_entity_poly.pdbx_seq_one_letter_code
_entity_poly.pdbx_strand_id
1 'polypeptide(L)'
;LRGTVGEAWTEFEAALDGVDDIVDAFRTGLSRTVVHRGGAAHQLRGFVEFAHLAYENTWEKLDRLFLSGDEPTLPTNVAYEGRFTDVSVYSGTLSDYRPK
;
A
#
# COMPACT_ATOMS: atom_id res chain seq x y z
N LEU A 1 -1.89 -8.29 -16.12
CA LEU A 1 -1.26 -8.92 -14.93
C LEU A 1 -1.48 -10.43 -15.00
N ARG A 2 -0.50 -11.19 -15.53
CA ARG A 2 -0.56 -12.67 -15.66
C ARG A 2 0.62 -13.37 -14.95
N GLY A 3 1.20 -12.74 -13.92
CA GLY A 3 2.53 -13.13 -13.44
C GLY A 3 2.63 -13.72 -12.03
N THR A 4 1.54 -13.81 -11.25
CA THR A 4 1.63 -14.16 -9.83
C THR A 4 1.20 -15.59 -9.50
N VAL A 5 0.52 -16.28 -10.43
CA VAL A 5 0.11 -17.67 -10.24
C VAL A 5 1.36 -18.56 -10.19
N GLY A 6 1.52 -19.29 -9.09
CA GLY A 6 2.70 -20.14 -8.84
C GLY A 6 3.92 -19.40 -8.27
N GLU A 7 3.79 -18.13 -7.86
CA GLU A 7 4.87 -17.45 -7.13
C GLU A 7 5.03 -17.95 -5.70
N ALA A 8 4.00 -18.54 -5.10
CA ALA A 8 4.12 -19.20 -3.81
C ALA A 8 3.43 -20.56 -3.84
N TRP A 9 4.03 -21.54 -3.18
CA TRP A 9 3.45 -22.88 -3.02
C TRP A 9 3.85 -23.49 -1.69
N THR A 10 3.11 -24.51 -1.27
CA THR A 10 3.50 -25.38 -0.17
C THR A 10 4.18 -26.61 -0.77
N GLU A 11 5.36 -26.92 -0.26
CA GLU A 11 6.11 -28.11 -0.61
C GLU A 11 6.05 -29.09 0.56
N PHE A 12 5.68 -30.33 0.29
CA PHE A 12 5.72 -31.43 1.25
C PHE A 12 6.97 -32.27 1.00
N GLU A 13 7.54 -32.86 2.05
CA GLU A 13 8.73 -33.74 1.94
C GLU A 13 8.41 -35.15 1.39
N ALA A 14 7.17 -35.39 0.97
CA ALA A 14 6.71 -36.65 0.40
C ALA A 14 6.09 -36.45 -0.98
N ALA A 15 6.19 -37.47 -1.83
CA ALA A 15 5.43 -37.53 -3.08
C ALA A 15 3.93 -37.70 -2.76
N LEU A 16 3.10 -36.90 -3.44
CA LEU A 16 1.65 -36.93 -3.32
C LEU A 16 1.10 -37.14 -4.74
N ASP A 17 0.54 -38.31 -5.01
CA ASP A 17 0.18 -38.74 -6.36
C ASP A 17 -1.27 -38.36 -6.72
N GLY A 18 -2.03 -37.85 -5.75
CA GLY A 18 -3.41 -37.44 -5.96
C GLY A 18 -3.94 -36.44 -4.94
N VAL A 19 -5.19 -36.03 -5.16
CA VAL A 19 -5.90 -35.06 -4.30
C VAL A 19 -6.09 -35.60 -2.89
N ASP A 20 -6.41 -36.89 -2.75
CA ASP A 20 -6.65 -37.52 -1.45
C ASP A 20 -5.38 -37.49 -0.58
N ASP A 21 -4.22 -37.79 -1.17
CA ASP A 21 -2.92 -37.73 -0.50
C ASP A 21 -2.60 -36.31 0.01
N ILE A 22 -2.94 -35.28 -0.79
CA ILE A 22 -2.76 -33.89 -0.38
C ILE A 22 -3.63 -33.56 0.84
N VAL A 23 -4.91 -33.93 0.80
CA VAL A 23 -5.84 -33.68 1.91
C VAL A 23 -5.35 -34.38 3.18
N ASP A 24 -4.91 -35.63 3.06
CA ASP A 24 -4.42 -36.40 4.20
C ASP A 24 -3.08 -35.86 4.73
N ALA A 25 -2.18 -35.37 3.86
CA ALA A 25 -0.95 -34.68 4.29
C ALA A 25 -1.26 -33.43 5.13
N PHE A 26 -2.30 -32.67 4.76
CA PHE A 26 -2.75 -31.52 5.56
C PHE A 26 -3.39 -31.96 6.89
N ARG A 27 -4.20 -33.03 6.89
CA ARG A 27 -4.90 -33.52 8.09
C ARG A 27 -3.96 -34.13 9.12
N THR A 28 -2.96 -34.86 8.66
CA THR A 28 -1.99 -35.57 9.51
C THR A 28 -0.84 -34.68 9.98
N GLY A 29 -0.76 -33.46 9.45
CA GLY A 29 0.28 -32.50 9.83
C GLY A 29 1.66 -32.88 9.29
N LEU A 30 1.72 -33.40 8.06
CA LEU A 30 2.96 -33.78 7.41
C LEU A 30 3.92 -32.58 7.31
N SER A 31 5.24 -32.83 7.41
CA SER A 31 6.25 -31.78 7.29
C SER A 31 6.09 -31.04 5.96
N ARG A 32 6.12 -29.71 6.03
CA ARG A 32 5.92 -28.83 4.88
C ARG A 32 6.69 -27.55 5.00
N THR A 33 7.07 -26.99 3.87
CA THR A 33 7.69 -25.67 3.77
C THR A 33 6.84 -24.79 2.87
N VAL A 34 6.69 -23.52 3.26
CA VAL A 34 6.13 -22.50 2.37
C VAL A 34 7.26 -21.94 1.53
N VAL A 35 7.16 -22.11 0.21
CA VAL A 35 8.17 -21.68 -0.76
C VAL A 35 7.64 -20.52 -1.55
N HIS A 36 8.54 -19.58 -1.88
CA HIS A 36 8.26 -18.46 -2.77
C HIS A 36 9.27 -18.47 -3.93
N ARG A 37 8.79 -18.29 -5.16
CA ARG A 37 9.60 -18.08 -6.36
C ARG A 37 10.28 -16.72 -6.24
N GLY A 38 11.45 -16.71 -5.59
CA GLY A 38 12.37 -15.59 -5.66
C GLY A 38 12.85 -15.35 -7.09
N GLY A 39 13.26 -14.13 -7.39
CA GLY A 39 13.87 -13.82 -8.68
C GLY A 39 13.91 -12.31 -8.96
N ALA A 40 14.84 -11.91 -9.84
CA ALA A 40 15.01 -10.52 -10.24
C ALA A 40 13.70 -9.92 -10.80
N ALA A 41 12.88 -10.72 -11.49
CA ALA A 41 11.59 -10.28 -12.02
C ALA A 41 10.57 -9.92 -10.92
N HIS A 42 10.52 -10.68 -9.83
CA HIS A 42 9.64 -10.40 -8.70
C HIS A 42 10.09 -9.13 -7.97
N GLN A 43 11.39 -8.99 -7.72
CA GLN A 43 11.97 -7.80 -7.08
C GLN A 43 11.74 -6.53 -7.92
N LEU A 44 11.92 -6.62 -9.24
CA LEU A 44 11.69 -5.49 -10.14
C LEU A 44 10.22 -5.10 -10.17
N ARG A 45 9.28 -6.07 -10.11
CA ARG A 45 7.85 -5.77 -9.98
C ARG A 45 7.53 -5.07 -8.66
N GLY A 46 8.01 -5.60 -7.53
CA GLY A 46 7.82 -4.97 -6.23
C GLY A 46 8.38 -3.55 -6.18
N PHE A 47 9.54 -3.31 -6.81
CA PHE A 47 10.11 -1.98 -6.94
C PHE A 47 9.23 -1.04 -7.79
N VAL A 48 8.70 -1.51 -8.92
CA VAL A 48 7.79 -0.71 -9.76
C VAL A 48 6.51 -0.35 -9.01
N GLU A 49 5.91 -1.30 -8.29
CA GLU A 49 4.73 -1.06 -7.46
C GLU A 49 5.04 -0.05 -6.34
N PHE A 50 6.18 -0.21 -5.67
CA PHE A 50 6.62 0.75 -4.65
C PHE A 50 6.88 2.14 -5.22
N ALA A 51 7.54 2.24 -6.38
CA ALA A 51 7.82 3.51 -7.04
C ALA A 51 6.52 4.20 -7.50
N HIS A 52 5.53 3.44 -7.94
CA HIS A 52 4.22 3.96 -8.29
C HIS A 52 3.50 4.54 -7.07
N LEU A 53 3.48 3.81 -5.95
CA LEU A 53 2.93 4.31 -4.69
C LEU A 53 3.67 5.55 -4.20
N ALA A 54 5.00 5.57 -4.32
CA ALA A 54 5.80 6.73 -3.93
C ALA A 54 5.49 7.95 -4.81
N TYR A 55 5.31 7.76 -6.12
CA TYR A 55 4.91 8.82 -7.03
C TYR A 55 3.54 9.39 -6.66
N GLU A 56 2.51 8.56 -6.52
CA GLU A 56 1.17 9.01 -6.13
C GLU A 56 1.21 9.74 -4.78
N ASN A 57 1.76 9.11 -3.74
CA ASN A 57 1.73 9.67 -2.39
C ASN A 57 2.63 10.89 -2.20
N THR A 58 3.67 11.04 -3.00
CA THR A 58 4.62 12.16 -2.86
C THR A 58 4.34 13.26 -3.86
N TRP A 59 4.18 12.93 -5.15
CA TRP A 59 4.01 13.94 -6.18
C TRP A 59 2.63 14.58 -6.14
N GLU A 60 1.55 13.81 -6.01
CA GLU A 60 0.20 14.39 -5.87
C GLU A 60 0.08 15.20 -4.57
N LYS A 61 0.77 14.75 -3.52
CA LYS A 61 0.83 15.47 -2.25
C LYS A 61 1.65 16.76 -2.35
N LEU A 62 2.77 16.74 -3.07
CA LEU A 62 3.58 17.94 -3.33
C LEU A 62 2.83 18.94 -4.19
N ASP A 63 2.15 18.48 -5.23
CA ASP A 63 1.28 19.29 -6.07
C ASP A 63 0.22 19.98 -5.20
N ARG A 64 -0.54 19.20 -4.42
CA ARG A 64 -1.57 19.72 -3.52
C ARG A 64 -1.03 20.72 -2.49
N LEU A 65 0.14 20.46 -1.89
CA LEU A 65 0.68 21.31 -0.82
C LEU A 65 1.35 22.59 -1.33
N PHE A 66 1.92 22.58 -2.53
CA PHE A 66 2.80 23.66 -2.98
C PHE A 66 2.40 24.32 -4.29
N LEU A 67 1.59 23.66 -5.13
CA LEU A 67 1.36 24.09 -6.51
C LEU A 67 -0.13 24.37 -6.81
N SER A 68 -1.07 23.62 -6.23
CA SER A 68 -2.50 23.73 -6.56
C SER A 68 -3.26 24.79 -5.75
N GLY A 69 -2.63 25.38 -4.72
CA GLY A 69 -3.29 26.26 -3.76
C GLY A 69 -4.22 25.50 -2.82
N ASP A 70 -4.46 26.08 -1.64
CA ASP A 70 -5.30 25.49 -0.59
C ASP A 70 -6.62 24.95 -1.17
N GLU A 71 -6.86 23.65 -0.94
CA GLU A 71 -8.10 22.93 -1.21
C GLU A 71 -9.33 23.86 -1.11
N PRO A 72 -10.26 23.86 -2.08
CA PRO A 72 -11.39 24.79 -2.09
C PRO A 72 -12.24 24.77 -0.82
N THR A 73 -12.13 23.73 0.01
CA THR A 73 -12.84 23.56 1.28
C THR A 73 -12.08 24.08 2.49
N LEU A 74 -10.85 24.58 2.35
CA LEU A 74 -10.11 25.17 3.47
C LEU A 74 -10.84 26.44 3.97
N PRO A 75 -11.15 26.55 5.28
CA PRO A 75 -11.87 27.69 5.83
C PRO A 75 -11.18 29.04 5.60
N THR A 76 -9.86 29.02 5.41
CA THR A 76 -9.00 30.17 5.13
C THR A 76 -8.89 30.51 3.65
N ASN A 77 -9.54 29.75 2.76
CA ASN A 77 -9.52 30.00 1.32
C ASN A 77 -10.15 31.38 1.01
N VAL A 78 -9.49 32.14 0.13
CA VAL A 78 -9.88 33.50 -0.29
C VAL A 78 -11.33 33.55 -0.81
N ALA A 79 -11.82 32.46 -1.42
CA ALA A 79 -13.18 32.36 -1.92
C ALA A 79 -14.27 32.53 -0.84
N TYR A 80 -13.94 32.29 0.43
CA TYR A 80 -14.89 32.43 1.54
C TYR A 80 -14.83 33.78 2.25
N GLU A 81 -13.91 34.68 1.86
CA GLU A 81 -13.84 36.04 2.40
C GLU A 81 -13.89 36.10 3.94
N GLY A 82 -13.27 35.12 4.61
CA GLY A 82 -13.20 35.06 6.06
C GLY A 82 -14.49 34.64 6.79
N ARG A 83 -15.54 34.18 6.08
CA ARG A 83 -16.82 33.76 6.68
C ARG A 83 -16.71 32.62 7.70
N PHE A 84 -15.61 31.86 7.69
CA PHE A 84 -15.38 30.73 8.57
C PHE A 84 -14.17 30.94 9.49
N THR A 85 -13.61 32.15 9.54
CA THR A 85 -12.42 32.44 10.36
C THR A 85 -12.69 32.32 11.86
N ASP A 86 -13.92 32.60 12.30
CA ASP A 86 -14.37 32.54 13.70
C ASP A 86 -14.56 31.11 14.23
N VAL A 87 -14.80 30.15 13.34
CA VAL A 87 -15.00 28.72 13.67
C VAL A 87 -13.83 27.81 13.25
N SER A 88 -12.84 28.35 12.54
CA SER A 88 -11.66 27.58 12.13
C SER A 88 -10.78 27.27 13.34
N VAL A 89 -10.54 25.98 13.58
CA VAL A 89 -9.56 25.48 14.56
C VAL A 89 -8.11 25.51 14.03
N TYR A 90 -7.92 25.80 12.74
CA TYR A 90 -6.60 25.95 12.11
C TYR A 90 -6.33 27.44 11.89
N SER A 91 -5.86 28.12 12.93
CA SER A 91 -5.65 29.58 12.93
C SER A 91 -4.18 30.01 13.14
N GLY A 92 -3.22 29.10 12.96
CA GLY A 92 -1.80 29.37 13.20
C GLY A 92 -0.90 28.96 12.03
N THR A 93 0.05 29.83 11.68
CA THR A 93 1.15 29.62 10.72
C THR A 93 1.79 28.23 10.91
N LEU A 94 1.44 27.23 10.07
CA LEU A 94 2.04 25.89 9.80
C LEU A 94 2.81 25.11 10.89
N SER A 95 2.90 25.60 12.13
CA SER A 95 3.81 25.15 13.19
C SER A 95 3.08 24.37 14.28
N ASP A 96 1.74 24.40 14.29
CA ASP A 96 0.91 23.67 15.27
C ASP A 96 0.45 22.29 14.77
N TYR A 97 0.83 21.88 13.56
CA TYR A 97 0.59 20.51 13.11
C TYR A 97 1.65 19.57 13.69
N ARG A 98 1.42 19.08 14.90
CA ARG A 98 2.18 17.96 15.48
C ARG A 98 1.33 16.68 15.34
N PRO A 99 1.58 15.82 14.35
CA PRO A 99 0.93 14.52 14.32
C PRO A 99 1.38 13.72 15.55
N LYS A 100 0.45 12.99 16.17
CA LYS A 100 0.77 12.03 17.23
C LYS A 100 1.63 10.89 16.70
#